data_AF-A0A2A2GAL8-F1
#
_entry.id   AF-A0A2A2GAL8-F1
#
_cell.length_a   1.000
_cell.length_b   1.000
_cell.length_c   1.000
_cell.angle_alpha   90.00
_cell.angle_beta   90.00
_cell.angle_gamma   90.00
#
_symmetry.space_group_name_H-M   'P 1'
#
loop_
_entity.id
_entity.type
_entity.pdbx_description
1 polymer ?
#
loop_
_entity_poly.entity_id
_entity_poly.type
_entity_poly.pdbx_seq_one_letter_code
_entity_poly.pdbx_strand_id
1 'polypeptide(L)'
;MLFNDSEYVAEFCEAGVTSFNEFIENYCTHLLDRNMADLRKAGHKIKPGAQMMGADEVVDEYERAKILLNDNAGDEELEESVNKMSDICSTIKKELTHLADAQT
;
A
#
# COMPACT_ATOMS: atom_id res chain seq x y z
N MET A 1 15.85 29.92 -3.93
CA MET A 1 14.70 29.43 -3.16
C MET A 1 13.97 28.48 -4.08
N LEU A 2 14.18 27.18 -3.91
CA LEU A 2 13.36 26.18 -4.56
C LEU A 2 11.93 26.40 -4.03
N PHE A 3 11.04 26.69 -4.97
CA PHE A 3 9.57 26.63 -4.98
C PHE A 3 8.87 26.33 -3.64
N ASN A 4 7.78 27.05 -3.32
CA ASN A 4 6.95 26.86 -2.13
C ASN A 4 6.77 25.36 -1.78
N ASP A 5 7.55 24.89 -0.80
CA ASP A 5 7.63 23.47 -0.41
C ASP A 5 6.27 22.88 -0.01
N SER A 6 5.35 23.71 0.49
CA SER A 6 4.09 23.27 1.08
C SER A 6 3.11 22.69 0.04
N GLU A 7 2.95 23.33 -1.12
CA GLU A 7 2.03 22.89 -2.18
C GLU A 7 2.50 21.57 -2.81
N TYR A 8 3.81 21.42 -3.04
CA TYR A 8 4.41 20.18 -3.53
C TYR A 8 4.27 19.02 -2.54
N VAL A 9 4.42 19.30 -1.23
CA VAL A 9 4.24 18.28 -0.19
C VAL A 9 2.78 17.83 -0.15
N ALA A 10 1.82 18.76 -0.25
CA ALA A 10 0.40 18.42 -0.30
C ALA A 10 0.06 17.54 -1.52
N GLU A 11 0.48 17.93 -2.72
CA GLU A 11 0.27 17.13 -3.95
C GLU A 11 0.91 15.75 -3.85
N PHE A 12 2.12 15.66 -3.28
CA PHE A 12 2.80 14.39 -3.06
C PHE A 12 2.01 13.47 -2.11
N CYS A 13 1.50 14.03 -1.01
CA CYS A 13 0.69 13.28 -0.04
C CYS A 13 -0.63 12.81 -0.66
N GLU A 14 -1.33 13.65 -1.44
CA GLU A 14 -2.57 13.27 -2.14
C GLU A 14 -2.34 12.15 -3.17
N ALA A 15 -1.26 12.25 -3.96
CA ALA A 15 -0.86 11.21 -4.90
C ALA A 15 -0.50 9.90 -4.18
N GLY A 16 0.14 10.00 -3.01
CA GLY A 16 0.41 8.87 -2.13
C GLY A 16 -0.86 8.18 -1.66
N VAL A 17 -1.84 8.93 -1.15
CA VAL A 17 -3.14 8.39 -0.71
C VAL A 17 -3.84 7.65 -1.85
N THR A 18 -3.83 8.23 -3.05
CA THR A 18 -4.40 7.61 -4.25
C THR A 18 -3.71 6.30 -4.58
N SER A 19 -2.37 6.28 -4.55
CA SER A 19 -1.56 5.09 -4.84
C SER A 19 -1.82 3.96 -3.84
N PHE A 20 -1.95 4.27 -2.55
CA PHE A 20 -2.28 3.26 -1.53
C PHE A 20 -3.72 2.76 -1.63
N ASN A 21 -4.68 3.59 -2.03
CA ASN A 21 -6.05 3.14 -2.31
C ASN A 21 -6.09 2.15 -3.48
N GLU A 22 -5.45 2.48 -4.60
CA GLU A 22 -5.39 1.56 -5.74
C GLU A 22 -4.65 0.27 -5.38
N PHE A 23 -3.57 0.36 -4.60
CA PHE A 23 -2.81 -0.81 -4.19
C PHE A 23 -3.66 -1.75 -3.32
N ILE A 24 -4.32 -1.24 -2.27
CA ILE A 24 -5.08 -2.09 -1.35
C ILE A 24 -6.26 -2.78 -2.05
N GLU A 25 -6.96 -2.08 -2.94
CA GLU A 25 -8.07 -2.68 -3.71
C GLU A 25 -7.58 -3.86 -4.58
N ASN A 26 -6.48 -3.66 -5.30
CA ASN A 26 -5.89 -4.71 -6.14
C ASN A 26 -5.29 -5.84 -5.30
N TYR A 27 -4.65 -5.51 -4.18
CA TYR A 27 -4.09 -6.49 -3.26
C TYR A 27 -5.18 -7.43 -2.73
N CYS A 28 -6.27 -6.87 -2.18
CA CYS A 28 -7.38 -7.64 -1.63
C CYS A 28 -8.00 -8.55 -2.70
N THR A 29 -8.31 -7.98 -3.86
CA THR A 29 -8.91 -8.72 -4.97
C THR A 29 -8.01 -9.88 -5.41
N HIS A 30 -6.75 -9.60 -5.73
CA HIS A 30 -5.87 -10.59 -6.31
C HIS A 30 -5.38 -11.64 -5.30
N LEU A 31 -5.29 -11.30 -4.01
CA LEU A 31 -4.93 -12.27 -2.98
C LEU A 31 -6.06 -13.27 -2.76
N LEU A 32 -7.31 -12.80 -2.62
CA LEU A 32 -8.47 -13.66 -2.41
C LEU A 32 -8.82 -14.49 -3.66
N ASP A 33 -8.60 -13.94 -4.85
CA ASP A 33 -8.72 -14.68 -6.12
C ASP A 33 -7.54 -15.64 -6.38
N ARG A 34 -6.56 -15.70 -5.46
CA ARG A 34 -5.33 -16.49 -5.59
C ARG A 34 -4.55 -16.19 -6.88
N ASN A 35 -4.67 -14.95 -7.38
CA ASN A 35 -4.05 -14.49 -8.63
C ASN A 35 -2.67 -13.88 -8.36
N MET A 36 -1.66 -14.75 -8.31
CA MET A 36 -0.26 -14.39 -8.10
C MET A 36 0.27 -13.39 -9.14
N ALA A 37 -0.15 -13.50 -10.40
CA ALA A 37 0.39 -12.67 -11.48
C ALA A 37 0.01 -11.19 -11.29
N ASP A 38 -1.26 -10.93 -10.99
CA ASP A 38 -1.75 -9.57 -10.79
C ASP A 38 -1.41 -9.03 -9.39
N LEU A 39 -1.33 -9.90 -8.36
CA LEU A 39 -0.78 -9.53 -7.06
C LEU A 39 0.65 -8.97 -7.20
N ARG A 40 1.49 -9.63 -8.02
CA ARG A 40 2.86 -9.14 -8.29
C ARG A 40 2.89 -7.79 -8.99
N LYS A 41 1.96 -7.53 -9.91
CA LYS A 41 1.86 -6.23 -10.60
C LYS A 41 1.48 -5.13 -9.62
N ALA A 42 0.50 -5.38 -8.74
CA ALA A 42 0.10 -4.43 -7.70
C ALA A 42 1.29 -4.11 -6.77
N GLY A 43 1.99 -5.14 -6.29
CA GLY A 43 3.20 -4.97 -5.47
C GLY A 43 4.32 -4.21 -6.18
N HIS A 44 4.59 -4.50 -7.45
CA HIS A 44 5.61 -3.78 -8.23
C HIS A 44 5.30 -2.29 -8.38
N LYS A 45 4.02 -1.94 -8.52
CA LYS A 45 3.57 -0.55 -8.66
C LYS A 45 3.76 0.23 -7.36
N ILE A 46 3.38 -0.34 -6.21
CA ILE A 46 3.43 0.39 -4.93
C ILE A 46 4.83 0.43 -4.31
N LYS A 47 5.66 -0.61 -4.55
CA LYS A 47 6.92 -0.81 -3.82
C LYS A 47 7.87 0.40 -3.85
N PRO A 48 8.13 1.09 -4.99
CA PRO A 48 8.98 2.27 -4.99
C PRO A 48 8.42 3.40 -4.10
N GLY A 49 7.10 3.64 -4.19
CA GLY A 49 6.43 4.68 -3.39
C GLY A 49 6.47 4.34 -1.89
N ALA A 50 6.17 3.10 -1.52
CA ALA A 50 6.24 2.63 -0.15
C ALA A 50 7.66 2.78 0.44
N GLN A 51 8.70 2.38 -0.30
CA GLN A 51 10.09 2.50 0.14
C GLN A 51 10.53 3.96 0.27
N MET A 52 10.11 4.84 -0.65
CA MET A 52 10.39 6.28 -0.54
C MET A 52 9.77 6.91 0.71
N MET A 53 8.63 6.41 1.16
CA MET A 53 7.92 6.87 2.35
C MET A 53 8.35 6.14 3.63
N GLY A 54 9.25 5.16 3.56
CA GLY A 54 9.64 4.33 4.70
C GLY A 54 8.55 3.35 5.16
N ALA A 55 7.56 3.06 4.31
CA ALA A 55 6.46 2.13 4.59
C ALA A 55 6.88 0.68 4.31
N ASP A 56 7.98 0.23 4.90
CA ASP A 56 8.55 -1.10 4.65
C ASP A 56 7.57 -2.24 5.03
N GLU A 57 6.70 -2.00 6.01
CA GLU A 57 5.65 -2.96 6.43
C GLU A 57 4.71 -3.36 5.29
N VAL A 58 4.46 -2.47 4.33
CA VAL A 58 3.66 -2.76 3.12
C VAL A 58 4.41 -3.75 2.24
N VAL A 59 5.72 -3.57 2.09
CA VAL A 59 6.55 -4.46 1.28
C VAL A 59 6.65 -5.82 1.94
N ASP A 60 6.87 -5.87 3.26
CA ASP A 60 6.99 -7.10 4.02
C ASP A 60 5.71 -7.93 3.99
N GLU A 61 4.54 -7.30 4.22
CA GLU A 61 3.27 -8.02 4.16
C GLU A 61 2.95 -8.48 2.73
N TYR A 62 3.27 -7.69 1.71
CA TYR A 62 3.14 -8.12 0.32
C TYR A 62 4.02 -9.33 0.00
N GLU A 63 5.26 -9.34 0.48
CA GLU A 63 6.16 -10.49 0.30
C GLU A 63 5.63 -11.73 1.03
N ARG A 64 5.07 -11.56 2.24
CA ARG A 64 4.37 -12.62 2.97
C ARG A 64 3.18 -13.17 2.18
N ALA A 65 2.38 -12.31 1.56
CA ALA A 65 1.21 -12.70 0.78
C ALA A 65 1.56 -13.64 -0.39
N LYS A 66 2.70 -13.40 -1.05
CA LYS A 66 3.18 -14.30 -2.10
C LYS A 66 3.55 -15.68 -1.54
N ILE A 67 4.11 -15.73 -0.34
CA ILE A 67 4.44 -17.00 0.33
C ILE A 67 3.14 -17.75 0.62
N LEU A 68 2.12 -17.09 1.18
CA LEU A 68 0.80 -17.69 1.42
C LEU A 68 0.21 -18.32 0.16
N LEU A 69 0.27 -17.60 -0.98
CA LEU A 69 -0.21 -18.15 -2.24
C LEU A 69 0.64 -19.33 -2.76
N ASN A 70 1.97 -19.26 -2.62
CA ASN A 70 2.86 -20.36 -3.04
C ASN A 70 2.63 -21.63 -2.20
N ASP A 71 2.35 -21.46 -0.91
CA ASP A 71 2.14 -22.55 0.03
C ASP A 71 0.69 -23.08 0.02
N ASN A 72 -0.17 -22.52 -0.83
CA ASN A 72 -1.61 -22.81 -0.90
C ASN A 72 -2.32 -22.66 0.46
N ALA A 73 -2.02 -21.56 1.17
CA ALA A 73 -2.63 -21.20 2.44
C ALA A 73 -4.17 -21.23 2.38
N GLY A 74 -4.80 -21.45 3.54
CA GLY A 74 -6.25 -21.46 3.68
C GLY A 74 -6.87 -20.08 3.52
N ASP A 75 -8.18 -20.02 3.25
CA ASP A 75 -8.88 -18.75 3.02
C ASP A 75 -8.80 -17.81 4.25
N GLU A 76 -8.82 -18.37 5.47
CA GLU A 76 -8.66 -17.62 6.72
C GLU A 76 -7.31 -16.88 6.78
N GLU A 77 -6.21 -17.53 6.41
CA GLU A 77 -4.87 -16.92 6.40
C GLU A 77 -4.76 -15.80 5.35
N LEU A 78 -5.47 -15.95 4.22
CA LEU A 78 -5.53 -14.94 3.17
C LEU A 78 -6.35 -13.72 3.64
N GLU A 79 -7.49 -13.95 4.29
CA GLU A 79 -8.31 -12.89 4.88
C GLU A 79 -7.56 -12.13 5.99
N GLU A 80 -6.81 -12.84 6.85
CA GLU A 80 -5.94 -12.20 7.84
C GLU A 80 -4.89 -11.29 7.19
N SER A 81 -4.30 -11.73 6.08
CA SER A 81 -3.34 -10.93 5.33
C SER A 81 -3.99 -9.69 4.69
N VAL A 82 -5.20 -9.83 4.16
CA VAL A 82 -6.01 -8.70 3.66
C VAL A 82 -6.30 -7.68 4.76
N ASN A 83 -6.75 -8.15 5.93
CA ASN A 83 -7.07 -7.28 7.06
C ASN A 83 -5.82 -6.53 7.53
N LYS A 84 -4.70 -7.25 7.69
CA LYS A 84 -3.42 -6.64 8.10
C LYS A 84 -2.93 -5.59 7.10
N MET A 85 -2.96 -5.89 5.80
CA MET A 85 -2.55 -4.92 4.77
C MET A 85 -3.48 -3.69 4.75
N SER A 86 -4.79 -3.91 4.96
CA SER A 86 -5.78 -2.83 5.03
C SER A 86 -5.51 -1.89 6.20
N ASP A 87 -5.15 -2.41 7.36
CA ASP A 87 -4.81 -1.63 8.55
C ASP A 87 -3.52 -0.81 8.35
N ILE A 88 -2.49 -1.43 7.76
CA ILE A 88 -1.24 -0.74 7.40
C ILE A 88 -1.54 0.42 6.45
N CYS A 89 -2.25 0.16 5.34
CA CYS A 89 -2.60 1.18 4.35
C CYS A 89 -3.50 2.26 4.95
N SER A 90 -4.43 1.91 5.85
CA SER A 90 -5.28 2.87 6.55
C SER A 90 -4.47 3.83 7.42
N THR A 91 -3.46 3.31 8.13
CA THR A 91 -2.56 4.12 8.96
C THR A 91 -1.75 5.09 8.11
N ILE A 92 -1.09 4.59 7.07
CA ILE A 92 -0.29 5.41 6.15
C ILE A 92 -1.14 6.51 5.51
N LYS A 93 -2.34 6.19 5.03
CA LYS A 93 -3.22 7.20 4.41
C LYS A 93 -3.61 8.29 5.41
N LYS A 94 -3.90 7.94 6.66
CA LYS A 94 -4.21 8.95 7.70
C LYS A 94 -3.02 9.88 7.94
N GLU A 95 -1.81 9.33 7.99
CA GLU A 95 -0.59 10.13 8.15
C GLU A 95 -0.37 11.07 6.96
N LEU A 96 -0.52 10.57 5.72
CA LEU A 96 -0.41 11.38 4.51
C LEU A 96 -1.47 12.49 4.45
N THR A 97 -2.73 12.19 4.76
CA THR A 97 -3.80 13.20 4.82
C THR A 97 -3.49 14.26 5.89
N HIS A 98 -3.06 13.83 7.07
CA HIS A 98 -2.70 14.78 8.14
C HIS A 98 -1.53 15.69 7.75
N LEU A 99 -0.52 15.14 7.07
CA LEU A 99 0.62 15.90 6.56
C LEU A 99 0.21 16.92 5.50
N ALA A 100 -0.68 16.54 4.58
CA ALA A 100 -1.22 17.43 3.55
C ALA A 100 -2.01 18.60 4.17
N ASP A 101 -2.92 18.29 5.10
CA ASP A 101 -3.73 19.30 5.82
C ASP A 101 -2.86 20.28 6.63
N ALA A 102 -1.68 19.84 7.09
CA ALA A 102 -0.74 20.70 7.81
C ALA A 102 0.02 21.67 6.89
N GLN A 103 -0.07 21.52 5.56
CA GLN A 103 0.55 22.41 4.58
C GLN A 103 -0.39 23.52 4.08
N THR A 104 -1.70 23.41 4.33
CA THR A 104 -2.73 24.42 4.01
C THR A 104 -2.89 25.47 5.09
#